data_AF-A0A7X3TN87-F1
#
_entry.id   AF-A0A7X3TN87-F1
#
_cell.length_a   1.000
_cell.length_b   1.000
_cell.length_c   1.000
_cell.angle_alpha   90.00
_cell.angle_beta   90.00
_cell.angle_gamma   90.00
#
_symmetry.space_group_name_H-M   'P 1'
#
loop_
_entity.id
_entity.type
_entity.pdbx_description
1 polymer ?
#
loop_
_entity_poly.entity_id
_entity_poly.type
_entity_poly.pdbx_seq_one_letter_code
_entity_poly.pdbx_strand_id
1 'polypeptide(L)'
;MNPSLRHLLIACCIALCAFSTLGAQAFLCAGHAPNEPLSAAKIASEVRLPVLPARGSIYVLTVFARFADEEPTPVPTGADQLFAPEREGSFAHFYHAMSFGQLAIAGEVLPQRLAASQAASAYLADAPDQRGRYGDFAREILAQVDARIDLARFDNDGPDGVPNSGDDDGWVDYIFINMQSVPNGFLFGSATGLASLGLEEKPFVSRALGPDGSPIRVSGLPSQGAIQETGNFAQTVGVMAHEFGHSLGLPDFFDTSFLKNPTQNPAEDSAGIGCWGLMGWGAHGWDGMSGPVAFSARSLEQLGWIGAKNERLILVERDSWDLRVRDLYSGGAIYKIPLRAETPNNNTLWTEYLLLEYRGRENYYHRGEPAAGLLVWHVRPQVFDNDDERRKHLDLVAADGQYADAGFPLGQTADRFAGRDNLDFWAHDASYARARGGNLGDASDLFDGVRYRRLAIETNPSTLATPTLSQATTGLTLQNMRPDGDGLALDVVMPRWGGILREEVHWAGEVLIDGDLTVAPTGRLVVFRNTQIRVAGSDRLQTGLNPERTELHIHGDFVIRSAAISQIANTLHIHPDTTRFLAAVPGEQWAGIFIAPSQTSELTFP
;
A
#
# COMPACT_ATOMS: atom_id res chain seq x y z
N MET A 1 14.41 17.05 52.11
CA MET A 1 14.92 17.15 50.73
C MET A 1 13.75 17.42 49.81
N ASN A 2 13.90 18.39 48.91
CA ASN A 2 12.83 19.24 48.36
C ASN A 2 12.08 18.58 47.16
N PRO A 3 10.76 18.83 46.96
CA PRO A 3 9.95 18.25 45.86
C PRO A 3 10.28 18.81 44.46
N SER A 4 11.23 19.74 44.34
CA SER A 4 11.59 20.43 43.10
C SER A 4 12.55 19.66 42.19
N LEU A 5 13.07 18.49 42.61
CA LEU A 5 14.03 17.71 41.80
C LEU A 5 13.39 16.66 40.87
N ARG A 6 12.11 16.30 41.04
CA ARG A 6 11.43 15.31 40.18
C ARG A 6 10.97 15.88 38.83
N HIS A 7 10.75 17.18 38.74
CA HIS A 7 10.32 17.83 37.49
C HIS A 7 11.50 18.21 36.59
N LEU A 8 12.72 18.27 37.12
CA LEU A 8 13.92 18.61 36.34
C LEU A 8 14.50 17.40 35.59
N LEU A 9 14.27 16.18 36.07
CA LEU A 9 14.70 14.93 35.41
C LEU A 9 13.75 14.49 34.29
N ILE A 10 12.46 14.82 34.35
CA ILE A 10 11.50 14.53 33.29
C ILE A 10 11.60 15.54 32.14
N ALA A 11 11.92 16.81 32.45
CA ALA A 11 12.15 17.84 31.43
C ALA A 11 13.47 17.66 30.66
N CYS A 12 14.48 17.01 31.26
CA CYS A 12 15.76 16.76 30.60
C CYS A 12 15.71 15.58 29.61
N CYS A 13 14.80 14.61 29.81
CA CYS A 13 14.59 13.51 28.86
C CYS A 13 13.72 13.89 27.65
N ILE A 14 12.84 14.89 27.76
CA ILE A 14 12.00 15.38 26.65
C ILE A 14 12.78 16.37 25.75
N ALA A 15 13.80 17.05 26.28
CA ALA A 15 14.61 18.01 25.51
C ALA A 15 15.81 17.40 24.76
N LEU A 16 16.13 16.11 24.98
CA LEU A 16 17.28 15.43 24.36
C LEU A 16 16.94 14.58 23.13
N CYS A 17 15.67 14.48 22.74
CA CYS A 17 15.24 13.86 21.48
C CYS A 17 14.96 14.88 20.34
N ALA A 18 15.28 16.15 20.55
CA ALA A 18 14.97 17.22 19.60
C ALA A 18 16.23 17.87 18.99
N PHE A 19 17.32 17.15 18.74
CA PHE A 19 18.42 17.63 17.90
C PHE A 19 19.20 16.47 17.27
N SER A 20 18.79 16.09 16.07
CA SER A 20 19.67 15.51 15.06
C SER A 20 19.12 15.85 13.67
N THR A 21 19.09 17.14 13.33
CA THR A 21 19.06 17.58 11.93
C THR A 21 20.51 17.60 11.42
N LEU A 22 21.10 16.42 11.26
CA LEU A 22 22.18 16.20 10.31
C LEU A 22 21.48 15.63 9.08
N GLY A 23 21.56 16.35 7.96
CA GLY A 23 20.81 16.03 6.75
C GLY A 23 21.06 14.61 6.28
N ALA A 24 20.14 13.70 6.61
CA ALA A 24 19.88 12.55 5.78
C ALA A 24 19.34 13.13 4.47
N GLN A 25 20.03 12.89 3.35
CA GLN A 25 19.42 13.08 2.04
C GLN A 25 18.15 12.23 2.04
N ALA A 26 17.01 12.87 1.83
CA ALA A 26 15.72 12.17 1.80
C ALA A 26 15.73 11.22 0.59
N PHE A 27 15.33 9.97 0.81
CA PHE A 27 15.08 9.03 -0.27
C PHE A 27 14.02 9.61 -1.20
N LEU A 28 14.28 9.62 -2.50
CA LEU A 28 13.30 9.97 -3.50
C LEU A 28 13.34 8.92 -4.61
N CYS A 29 12.33 8.05 -4.65
CA CYS A 29 12.10 7.18 -5.80
C CYS A 29 11.41 8.00 -6.90
N ALA A 30 11.91 7.93 -8.13
CA ALA A 30 11.20 8.50 -9.26
C ALA A 30 10.06 7.57 -9.70
N GLY A 31 8.83 7.91 -9.29
CA GLY A 31 7.62 7.26 -9.81
C GLY A 31 7.48 7.41 -11.34
N HIS A 32 6.63 6.58 -11.94
CA HIS A 32 6.41 6.58 -13.40
C HIS A 32 5.94 7.97 -13.90
N ALA A 33 6.53 8.45 -15.00
CA ALA A 33 6.22 9.79 -15.53
C ALA A 33 4.82 9.82 -16.18
N PRO A 34 3.99 10.85 -15.94
CA PRO A 34 2.59 10.91 -16.38
C PRO A 34 2.38 11.23 -17.87
N ASN A 35 3.45 11.51 -18.64
CA ASN A 35 3.36 11.93 -20.04
C ASN A 35 3.70 10.84 -21.07
N GLU A 36 3.89 9.59 -20.65
CA GLU A 36 3.69 8.47 -21.56
C GLU A 36 2.18 8.35 -21.79
N PRO A 37 1.66 8.47 -23.02
CA PRO A 37 0.27 8.12 -23.25
C PRO A 37 0.13 6.65 -22.83
N LEU A 38 -0.60 6.41 -21.74
CA LEU A 38 -1.40 5.19 -21.65
C LEU A 38 -2.31 5.24 -22.87
N SER A 39 -1.80 4.69 -23.98
CA SER A 39 -2.52 4.59 -25.22
C SER A 39 -3.91 4.07 -24.85
N ALA A 40 -4.93 4.80 -25.28
CA ALA A 40 -6.32 4.44 -25.08
C ALA A 40 -6.67 3.02 -25.62
N ALA A 41 -5.71 2.31 -26.22
CA ALA A 41 -5.77 0.89 -26.53
C ALA A 41 -5.55 -0.07 -25.33
N LYS A 42 -5.18 0.40 -24.13
CA LYS A 42 -5.04 -0.46 -22.91
C LYS A 42 -6.31 -0.61 -22.07
N ILE A 43 -7.46 -0.09 -22.53
CA ILE A 43 -8.78 -0.43 -21.96
C ILE A 43 -9.32 -1.77 -22.53
N ALA A 44 -8.63 -2.37 -23.51
CA ALA A 44 -9.00 -3.68 -24.04
C ALA A 44 -7.78 -4.47 -24.56
N SER A 45 -6.89 -4.87 -23.66
CA SER A 45 -6.07 -6.10 -23.77
C SER A 45 -5.02 -6.12 -22.66
N GLU A 46 -4.89 -7.26 -22.00
CA GLU A 46 -3.88 -7.58 -20.99
C GLU A 46 -2.47 -7.48 -21.57
N VAL A 47 -1.89 -6.29 -21.65
CA VAL A 47 -0.43 -6.17 -21.66
C VAL A 47 -0.02 -5.87 -20.22
N ARG A 48 0.03 -6.93 -19.41
CA ARG A 48 0.77 -6.94 -18.15
C ARG A 48 2.23 -6.65 -18.51
N LEU A 49 2.82 -5.60 -17.93
CA LEU A 49 4.28 -5.53 -17.85
C LEU A 49 4.75 -6.86 -17.20
N PRO A 50 5.84 -7.49 -17.65
CA PRO A 50 6.34 -8.68 -16.98
C PRO A 50 6.64 -8.30 -15.52
N VAL A 51 6.05 -9.01 -14.57
CA VAL A 51 6.23 -8.85 -13.12
C VAL A 51 6.96 -10.10 -12.66
N LEU A 52 8.03 -9.94 -11.88
CA LEU A 52 8.76 -11.07 -11.32
C LEU A 52 7.83 -11.89 -10.40
N PRO A 53 8.01 -13.22 -10.34
CA PRO A 53 7.16 -14.04 -9.50
C PRO A 53 7.37 -13.69 -8.02
N ALA A 54 6.27 -13.48 -7.28
CA ALA A 54 6.30 -13.24 -5.83
C ALA A 54 6.62 -14.50 -5.00
N ARG A 55 7.12 -15.58 -5.64
CA ARG A 55 7.47 -16.85 -5.01
C ARG A 55 8.51 -17.59 -5.85
N GLY A 56 9.19 -18.56 -5.24
CA GLY A 56 10.25 -19.31 -5.90
C GLY A 56 11.60 -18.73 -5.56
N SER A 57 12.55 -18.81 -6.50
CA SER A 57 13.91 -18.27 -6.32
C SER A 57 14.23 -17.30 -7.45
N ILE A 58 14.94 -16.22 -7.12
CA ILE A 58 15.44 -15.24 -8.10
C ILE A 58 16.92 -15.01 -7.80
N TYR A 59 17.77 -15.05 -8.83
CA TYR A 59 19.21 -14.82 -8.70
C TYR A 59 19.59 -13.43 -9.21
N VAL A 60 20.05 -12.57 -8.29
CA VAL A 60 20.25 -11.14 -8.56
C VAL A 60 21.72 -10.81 -8.73
N LEU A 61 22.05 -9.95 -9.71
CA LEU A 61 23.37 -9.34 -9.82
C LEU A 61 23.38 -7.95 -9.19
N THR A 62 24.38 -7.66 -8.35
CA THR A 62 24.65 -6.30 -7.85
C THR A 62 25.98 -5.79 -8.35
N VAL A 63 25.96 -4.59 -8.94
CA VAL A 63 27.11 -3.90 -9.49
C VAL A 63 27.25 -2.55 -8.81
N PHE A 64 28.45 -2.22 -8.33
CA PHE A 64 28.74 -0.88 -7.86
C PHE A 64 29.37 -0.06 -8.98
N ALA A 65 28.92 1.18 -9.16
CA ALA A 65 29.36 2.05 -10.24
C ALA A 65 29.71 3.45 -9.76
N ARG A 66 30.39 4.23 -10.61
CA ARG A 66 30.74 5.64 -10.42
C ARG A 66 30.88 6.36 -11.77
N PHE A 67 30.78 7.68 -11.77
CA PHE A 67 31.20 8.54 -12.87
C PHE A 67 32.72 8.64 -12.96
N ALA A 68 33.26 9.05 -14.11
CA ALA A 68 34.69 9.08 -14.35
C ALA A 68 35.44 10.07 -13.44
N ASP A 69 34.79 11.19 -13.12
CA ASP A 69 35.29 12.31 -12.31
C ASP A 69 35.16 12.09 -10.79
N GLU A 70 34.54 10.98 -10.37
CA GLU A 70 34.48 10.60 -8.97
C GLU A 70 35.74 9.83 -8.54
N GLU A 71 36.12 10.00 -7.27
CA GLU A 71 37.26 9.28 -6.71
C GLU A 71 37.04 7.75 -6.77
N PRO A 72 38.04 6.95 -7.22
CA PRO A 72 37.94 5.51 -7.24
C PRO A 72 37.93 4.94 -5.81
N THR A 73 36.74 4.54 -5.33
CA THR A 73 36.57 3.87 -4.05
C THR A 73 36.31 2.37 -4.24
N PRO A 74 36.68 1.51 -3.27
CA PRO A 74 36.29 0.10 -3.30
C PRO A 74 34.77 -0.06 -3.18
N VAL A 75 34.30 -1.28 -3.43
CA VAL A 75 32.94 -1.69 -3.07
C VAL A 75 32.73 -1.51 -1.55
N PRO A 76 31.56 -1.06 -1.07
CA PRO A 76 31.33 -0.83 0.35
C PRO A 76 31.57 -2.06 1.21
N THR A 77 32.09 -1.85 2.42
CA THR A 77 32.27 -2.91 3.41
C THR A 77 30.94 -3.61 3.70
N GLY A 78 30.93 -4.94 3.63
CA GLY A 78 29.75 -5.75 3.89
C GLY A 78 28.82 -5.95 2.68
N ALA A 79 29.18 -5.45 1.49
CA ALA A 79 28.41 -5.71 0.27
C ALA A 79 28.30 -7.21 -0.04
N ASP A 80 29.34 -7.99 0.26
CA ASP A 80 29.35 -9.46 0.15
C ASP A 80 28.27 -10.16 0.99
N GLN A 81 27.66 -9.45 1.93
CA GLN A 81 26.60 -9.95 2.80
C GLN A 81 25.20 -9.46 2.39
N LEU A 82 25.04 -8.75 1.26
CA LEU A 82 23.73 -8.31 0.75
C LEU A 82 22.77 -9.49 0.56
N PHE A 83 23.29 -10.64 0.14
CA PHE A 83 22.51 -11.85 -0.12
C PHE A 83 22.64 -12.92 0.96
N ALA A 84 23.10 -12.56 2.17
CA ALA A 84 23.21 -13.50 3.28
C ALA A 84 21.85 -13.68 4.00
N PRO A 85 21.15 -14.82 3.85
CA PRO A 85 19.79 -14.99 4.40
C PRO A 85 19.75 -14.99 5.93
N GLU A 86 20.86 -15.34 6.59
CA GLU A 86 20.99 -15.36 8.05
C GLU A 86 21.36 -14.00 8.66
N ARG A 87 21.71 -13.01 7.82
CA ARG A 87 22.04 -11.66 8.29
C ARG A 87 20.77 -10.82 8.31
N GLU A 88 20.26 -10.55 9.49
CA GLU A 88 19.14 -9.60 9.66
C GLU A 88 19.44 -8.27 8.96
N GLY A 89 18.46 -7.77 8.21
CA GLY A 89 18.59 -6.54 7.45
C GLY A 89 19.39 -6.66 6.15
N SER A 90 19.84 -7.84 5.74
CA SER A 90 20.29 -8.07 4.37
C SER A 90 19.10 -8.08 3.39
N PHE A 91 19.38 -7.90 2.10
CA PHE A 91 18.36 -7.92 1.05
C PHE A 91 17.70 -9.30 0.94
N ALA A 92 18.49 -10.38 1.02
CA ALA A 92 17.97 -11.74 1.05
C ALA A 92 17.11 -12.01 2.30
N HIS A 93 17.58 -11.59 3.48
CA HIS A 93 16.82 -11.76 4.72
C HIS A 93 15.49 -10.99 4.69
N PHE A 94 15.46 -9.78 4.13
CA PHE A 94 14.24 -8.98 4.03
C PHE A 94 13.14 -9.73 3.26
N TYR A 95 13.43 -10.17 2.04
CA TYR A 95 12.45 -10.88 1.24
C TYR A 95 12.10 -12.26 1.80
N HIS A 96 13.05 -12.97 2.40
CA HIS A 96 12.76 -14.22 3.10
C HIS A 96 11.79 -14.01 4.27
N ALA A 97 12.04 -13.01 5.12
CA ALA A 97 11.22 -12.72 6.28
C ALA A 97 9.81 -12.24 5.88
N MET A 98 9.72 -11.24 4.99
CA MET A 98 8.44 -10.67 4.56
C MET A 98 7.56 -11.70 3.84
N SER A 99 8.16 -12.59 3.05
CA SER A 99 7.41 -13.58 2.26
C SER A 99 7.08 -14.87 3.02
N PHE A 100 7.47 -15.01 4.29
CA PHE A 100 7.42 -16.27 5.02
C PHE A 100 8.16 -17.41 4.27
N GLY A 101 9.30 -17.07 3.65
CA GLY A 101 10.11 -17.99 2.88
C GLY A 101 9.53 -18.42 1.53
N GLN A 102 8.43 -17.79 1.07
CA GLN A 102 7.84 -18.08 -0.24
C GLN A 102 8.73 -17.59 -1.38
N LEU A 103 9.49 -16.52 -1.16
CA LEU A 103 10.45 -15.97 -2.10
C LEU A 103 11.87 -16.07 -1.52
N ALA A 104 12.73 -16.81 -2.20
CA ALA A 104 14.15 -16.90 -1.91
C ALA A 104 14.91 -15.97 -2.87
N ILE A 105 15.70 -15.07 -2.30
CA ILE A 105 16.59 -14.21 -3.06
C ILE A 105 18.01 -14.66 -2.81
N ALA A 106 18.71 -14.99 -3.89
CA ALA A 106 20.15 -15.23 -3.90
C ALA A 106 20.81 -14.26 -4.89
N GLY A 107 22.13 -14.16 -4.87
CA GLY A 107 22.80 -13.27 -5.80
C GLY A 107 24.30 -13.18 -5.64
N GLU A 108 24.91 -12.42 -6.54
CA GLU A 108 26.34 -12.14 -6.57
C GLU A 108 26.57 -10.63 -6.59
N VAL A 109 27.61 -10.20 -5.87
CA VAL A 109 28.10 -8.83 -5.93
C VAL A 109 29.39 -8.80 -6.73
N LEU A 110 29.46 -7.99 -7.78
CA LEU A 110 30.71 -7.78 -8.50
C LEU A 110 31.72 -7.09 -7.56
N PRO A 111 32.92 -7.67 -7.33
CA PRO A 111 33.83 -7.21 -6.28
C PRO A 111 34.55 -5.89 -6.63
N GLN A 112 34.31 -5.34 -7.82
CA GLN A 112 34.93 -4.11 -8.31
C GLN A 112 33.87 -3.05 -8.55
N ARG A 113 34.16 -1.81 -8.10
CA ARG A 113 33.39 -0.64 -8.53
C ARG A 113 33.80 -0.26 -9.95
N LEU A 114 32.84 -0.30 -10.88
CA LEU A 114 33.06 0.05 -12.28
C LEU A 114 32.93 1.57 -12.48
N ALA A 115 33.65 2.11 -13.45
CA ALA A 115 33.61 3.54 -13.76
C ALA A 115 33.04 3.74 -15.16
N ALA A 116 32.12 4.68 -15.31
CA ALA A 116 31.72 5.17 -16.61
C ALA A 116 32.88 5.91 -17.31
N SER A 117 32.76 6.11 -18.62
CA SER A 117 33.80 6.76 -19.42
C SER A 117 33.82 8.27 -19.30
N GLN A 118 32.69 8.88 -18.88
CA GLN A 118 32.53 10.34 -18.78
C GLN A 118 32.25 10.81 -17.36
N ALA A 119 32.44 12.11 -17.16
CA ALA A 119 32.04 12.80 -15.93
C ALA A 119 30.52 12.84 -15.77
N ALA A 120 30.03 13.05 -14.54
CA ALA A 120 28.60 13.10 -14.24
C ALA A 120 27.82 14.05 -15.15
N SER A 121 28.39 15.21 -15.49
CA SER A 121 27.78 16.23 -16.35
C SER A 121 27.36 15.73 -17.74
N ALA A 122 27.97 14.65 -18.26
CA ALA A 122 27.62 14.09 -19.57
C ALA A 122 26.30 13.29 -19.54
N TYR A 123 25.82 12.93 -18.36
CA TYR A 123 24.63 12.10 -18.15
C TYR A 123 23.46 12.84 -17.51
N LEU A 124 23.61 14.12 -17.16
CA LEU A 124 22.52 14.89 -16.56
C LEU A 124 21.50 15.33 -17.61
N ALA A 125 20.26 15.54 -17.16
CA ALA A 125 19.20 16.14 -17.95
C ALA A 125 19.53 17.60 -18.32
N ASP A 126 19.08 18.02 -19.50
CA ASP A 126 19.21 19.42 -19.94
C ASP A 126 18.25 20.37 -19.20
N ALA A 127 17.14 19.83 -18.69
CA ALA A 127 16.12 20.57 -17.95
C ALA A 127 15.60 19.78 -16.72
N PRO A 128 15.09 20.46 -15.67
CA PRO A 128 14.68 19.81 -14.41
C PRO A 128 13.51 18.83 -14.53
N ASP A 129 12.65 19.00 -15.53
CA ASP A 129 11.48 18.17 -15.83
C ASP A 129 11.79 17.01 -16.80
N GLN A 130 13.07 16.82 -17.14
CA GLN A 130 13.54 15.76 -18.03
C GLN A 130 14.33 14.70 -17.28
N ARG A 131 14.41 13.51 -17.89
CA ARG A 131 15.28 12.44 -17.43
C ARG A 131 16.71 12.68 -17.90
N GLY A 132 17.68 12.31 -17.09
CA GLY A 132 19.07 12.26 -17.52
C GLY A 132 19.33 11.08 -18.45
N ARG A 133 20.57 10.95 -18.91
CA ARG A 133 21.04 9.87 -19.80
C ARG A 133 21.56 8.67 -19.02
N TYR A 134 20.93 8.31 -17.91
CA TYR A 134 21.30 7.16 -17.09
C TYR A 134 21.23 5.82 -17.85
N GLY A 135 20.42 5.72 -18.90
CA GLY A 135 20.43 4.57 -19.81
C GLY A 135 21.73 4.38 -20.59
N ASP A 136 22.36 5.48 -21.02
CA ASP A 136 23.67 5.42 -21.66
C ASP A 136 24.77 5.03 -20.66
N PHE A 137 24.68 5.59 -19.44
CA PHE A 137 25.53 5.18 -18.32
C PHE A 137 25.40 3.68 -18.04
N ALA A 138 24.17 3.17 -17.87
CA ALA A 138 23.91 1.76 -17.57
C ALA A 138 24.47 0.85 -18.66
N ARG A 139 24.34 1.24 -19.94
CA ARG A 139 24.90 0.49 -21.08
C ARG A 139 26.43 0.39 -21.03
N GLU A 140 27.13 1.46 -20.66
CA GLU A 140 28.59 1.45 -20.51
C GLU A 140 29.04 0.52 -19.36
N ILE A 141 28.31 0.55 -18.24
CA ILE A 141 28.58 -0.33 -17.10
C ILE A 141 28.29 -1.78 -17.48
N LEU A 142 27.15 -2.07 -18.11
CA LEU A 142 26.78 -3.41 -18.55
C LEU A 142 27.78 -3.99 -19.56
N ALA A 143 28.35 -3.18 -20.46
CA ALA A 143 29.42 -3.65 -21.35
C ALA A 143 30.67 -4.12 -20.58
N GLN A 144 31.02 -3.44 -19.49
CA GLN A 144 32.16 -3.82 -18.64
C GLN A 144 31.85 -5.06 -17.77
N VAL A 145 30.60 -5.17 -17.28
CA VAL A 145 30.07 -6.32 -16.55
C VAL A 145 30.08 -7.55 -17.46
N ASP A 146 29.47 -7.42 -18.65
CA ASP A 146 29.41 -8.47 -19.65
C ASP A 146 30.82 -8.94 -19.97
N ALA A 147 31.81 -8.05 -20.14
CA ALA A 147 33.20 -8.43 -20.35
C ALA A 147 33.86 -9.25 -19.21
N ARG A 148 33.31 -9.26 -17.99
CA ARG A 148 33.89 -9.91 -16.79
C ARG A 148 33.17 -11.18 -16.37
N ILE A 149 31.85 -11.19 -16.47
CA ILE A 149 31.01 -12.29 -15.99
C ILE A 149 30.12 -12.81 -17.11
N ASP A 150 29.69 -14.06 -16.97
CA ASP A 150 28.71 -14.66 -17.87
C ASP A 150 27.30 -14.28 -17.40
N LEU A 151 26.62 -13.42 -18.16
CA LEU A 151 25.28 -12.93 -17.80
C LEU A 151 24.19 -14.00 -17.93
N ALA A 152 24.43 -15.09 -18.65
CA ALA A 152 23.52 -16.24 -18.70
C ALA A 152 23.26 -16.85 -17.31
N ARG A 153 24.16 -16.64 -16.34
CA ARG A 153 24.01 -17.16 -14.97
C ARG A 153 22.89 -16.49 -14.16
N PHE A 154 22.29 -15.43 -14.68
CA PHE A 154 21.29 -14.61 -14.01
C PHE A 154 19.95 -14.61 -14.75
N ASP A 155 19.77 -15.55 -15.67
CA ASP A 155 18.51 -15.86 -16.35
C ASP A 155 18.08 -17.22 -15.79
N ASN A 156 17.17 -17.24 -14.81
CA ASN A 156 16.77 -18.44 -14.06
C ASN A 156 15.28 -18.44 -13.69
N ASP A 157 14.48 -17.67 -14.41
CA ASP A 157 13.06 -17.47 -14.13
C ASP A 157 12.18 -18.62 -14.67
N GLY A 158 12.79 -19.59 -15.36
CA GLY A 158 12.20 -20.85 -15.74
C GLY A 158 11.70 -21.68 -14.54
N PRO A 159 10.62 -22.46 -14.70
CA PRO A 159 10.10 -23.36 -13.67
C PRO A 159 11.11 -24.29 -12.98
N ASP A 160 12.22 -24.65 -13.65
CA ASP A 160 13.25 -25.53 -13.07
C ASP A 160 14.24 -24.79 -12.13
N GLY A 161 14.30 -23.46 -12.20
CA GLY A 161 15.19 -22.59 -11.42
C GLY A 161 16.68 -22.78 -11.71
N VAL A 162 17.03 -23.45 -12.81
CA VAL A 162 18.41 -23.69 -13.25
C VAL A 162 18.79 -22.58 -14.22
N PRO A 163 19.86 -21.81 -13.96
CA PRO A 163 20.22 -20.72 -14.85
C PRO A 163 20.56 -21.17 -16.29
N ASN A 164 20.08 -20.41 -17.27
CA ASN A 164 20.29 -20.61 -18.71
C ASN A 164 19.81 -22.00 -19.21
N SER A 165 18.71 -22.47 -18.67
CA SER A 165 17.97 -23.68 -19.04
C SER A 165 17.04 -23.43 -20.24
N GLY A 166 16.41 -24.49 -20.74
CA GLY A 166 15.56 -24.41 -21.93
C GLY A 166 14.18 -23.78 -21.68
N ASP A 167 13.82 -23.55 -20.43
CA ASP A 167 12.57 -22.93 -19.98
C ASP A 167 12.72 -21.49 -19.48
N ASP A 168 13.95 -20.97 -19.47
CA ASP A 168 14.28 -19.56 -19.25
C ASP A 168 13.93 -18.67 -20.45
N ASP A 169 13.74 -17.38 -20.20
CA ASP A 169 13.19 -16.44 -21.19
C ASP A 169 14.26 -15.71 -22.03
N GLY A 170 15.54 -15.90 -21.73
CA GLY A 170 16.67 -15.28 -22.41
C GLY A 170 17.04 -13.89 -21.89
N TRP A 171 16.54 -13.51 -20.71
CA TRP A 171 16.79 -12.22 -20.08
C TRP A 171 17.36 -12.37 -18.68
N VAL A 172 18.23 -11.45 -18.30
CA VAL A 172 18.66 -11.39 -16.90
C VAL A 172 17.46 -11.03 -16.00
N ASP A 173 17.19 -11.87 -15.01
CA ASP A 173 16.12 -11.75 -14.01
C ASP A 173 16.14 -10.38 -13.34
N TYR A 174 17.30 -9.99 -12.76
CA TYR A 174 17.43 -8.70 -12.09
C TYR A 174 18.87 -8.21 -11.88
N ILE A 175 19.09 -6.92 -12.16
CA ILE A 175 20.37 -6.23 -11.90
C ILE A 175 20.17 -4.95 -11.09
N PHE A 176 20.97 -4.78 -10.03
CA PHE A 176 21.16 -3.50 -9.36
C PHE A 176 22.44 -2.81 -9.83
N ILE A 177 22.34 -1.53 -10.17
CA ILE A 177 23.48 -0.62 -10.33
C ILE A 177 23.49 0.37 -9.16
N ASN A 178 24.38 0.12 -8.20
CA ASN A 178 24.57 0.91 -6.99
C ASN A 178 25.64 2.00 -7.22
N MET A 179 25.18 3.22 -7.44
CA MET A 179 25.98 4.40 -7.77
C MET A 179 26.73 4.94 -6.55
N GLN A 180 27.92 5.49 -6.75
CA GLN A 180 28.65 6.20 -5.69
C GLN A 180 27.97 7.51 -5.30
N SER A 181 27.43 8.24 -6.27
CA SER A 181 26.52 9.37 -6.05
C SER A 181 25.44 9.41 -7.13
N VAL A 182 24.31 10.05 -6.81
CA VAL A 182 23.25 10.37 -7.78
C VAL A 182 23.01 11.88 -7.77
N PRO A 183 23.68 12.64 -8.66
CA PRO A 183 23.47 14.08 -8.76
C PRO A 183 22.09 14.42 -9.36
N ASN A 184 21.56 15.58 -8.98
CA ASN A 184 20.29 16.09 -9.51
C ASN A 184 20.30 16.09 -11.05
N GLY A 185 19.21 15.61 -11.64
CA GLY A 185 19.03 15.48 -13.07
C GLY A 185 19.68 14.24 -13.68
N PHE A 186 20.36 13.37 -12.92
CA PHE A 186 20.89 12.11 -13.47
C PHE A 186 19.78 11.09 -13.77
N LEU A 187 18.90 10.84 -12.81
CA LEU A 187 17.74 9.97 -12.99
C LEU A 187 16.54 10.80 -13.46
N PHE A 188 15.90 11.49 -12.52
CA PHE A 188 14.81 12.44 -12.75
C PHE A 188 14.73 13.41 -11.57
N GLY A 189 14.77 14.72 -11.80
CA GLY A 189 14.75 15.71 -10.72
C GLY A 189 15.81 15.44 -9.65
N SER A 190 15.39 15.30 -8.40
CA SER A 190 16.23 14.95 -7.24
C SER A 190 16.11 13.49 -6.81
N ALA A 191 15.58 12.60 -7.66
CA ALA A 191 15.45 11.19 -7.34
C ALA A 191 16.81 10.52 -7.13
N THR A 192 16.90 9.70 -6.09
CA THR A 192 18.11 8.95 -5.68
C THR A 192 18.00 7.46 -6.02
N GLY A 193 16.82 6.99 -6.43
CA GLY A 193 16.54 5.61 -6.85
C GLY A 193 15.50 5.58 -7.97
N LEU A 194 15.61 4.57 -8.84
CA LEU A 194 14.65 4.30 -9.90
C LEU A 194 14.69 2.83 -10.31
N ALA A 195 13.53 2.17 -10.29
CA ALA A 195 13.30 0.85 -10.88
C ALA A 195 13.25 0.92 -12.40
N SER A 196 14.40 1.20 -13.01
CA SER A 196 14.67 1.10 -14.45
C SER A 196 16.17 1.23 -14.68
N LEU A 197 16.67 0.63 -15.76
CA LEU A 197 18.03 0.85 -16.25
C LEU A 197 18.11 1.84 -17.42
N GLY A 198 17.00 2.44 -17.85
CA GLY A 198 16.97 3.40 -18.97
C GLY A 198 17.19 2.76 -20.34
N LEU A 199 16.85 1.48 -20.48
CA LEU A 199 17.07 0.66 -21.68
C LEU A 199 15.74 0.19 -22.32
N GLU A 200 14.62 0.87 -22.03
CA GLU A 200 13.27 0.46 -22.44
C GLU A 200 13.11 0.43 -23.96
N GLU A 201 13.70 1.39 -24.67
CA GLU A 201 13.66 1.43 -26.14
C GLU A 201 14.60 0.38 -26.77
N LYS A 202 15.75 0.13 -26.13
CA LYS A 202 16.79 -0.72 -26.67
C LYS A 202 17.52 -1.48 -25.55
N PRO A 203 17.23 -2.78 -25.38
CA PRO A 203 17.88 -3.59 -24.38
C PRO A 203 19.37 -3.75 -24.67
N PHE A 204 20.15 -4.03 -23.63
CA PHE A 204 21.54 -4.43 -23.77
C PHE A 204 21.60 -5.87 -24.26
N VAL A 205 22.49 -6.15 -25.22
CA VAL A 205 22.69 -7.48 -25.82
C VAL A 205 24.03 -8.01 -25.35
N SER A 206 24.01 -9.07 -24.56
CA SER A 206 25.19 -9.72 -24.00
C SER A 206 25.92 -10.58 -25.05
N ARG A 207 27.20 -10.86 -24.80
CA ARG A 207 27.95 -11.91 -25.51
C ARG A 207 27.60 -13.33 -25.06
N ALA A 208 26.97 -13.48 -23.89
CA ALA A 208 26.47 -14.75 -23.39
C ALA A 208 25.32 -15.25 -24.27
N LEU A 209 25.24 -16.56 -24.46
CA LEU A 209 24.25 -17.19 -25.33
C LEU A 209 23.32 -18.08 -24.51
N GLY A 210 22.04 -18.00 -24.84
CA GLY A 210 21.01 -18.94 -24.42
C GLY A 210 21.16 -20.31 -25.08
N PRO A 211 20.38 -21.31 -24.64
CA PRO A 211 20.43 -22.67 -25.21
C PRO A 211 20.09 -22.74 -26.70
N ASP A 212 19.30 -21.79 -27.20
CA ASP A 212 18.93 -21.66 -28.61
C ASP A 212 19.99 -20.95 -29.47
N GLY A 213 21.09 -20.48 -28.85
CA GLY A 213 22.15 -19.71 -29.49
C GLY A 213 21.83 -18.22 -29.66
N SER A 214 20.69 -17.74 -29.17
CA SER A 214 20.36 -16.32 -29.10
C SER A 214 21.13 -15.65 -27.96
N PRO A 215 21.50 -14.36 -28.08
CA PRO A 215 22.17 -13.66 -27.00
C PRO A 215 21.22 -13.36 -25.84
N ILE A 216 21.74 -13.49 -24.61
CA ILE A 216 21.08 -13.04 -23.38
C ILE A 216 20.91 -11.52 -23.42
N ARG A 217 19.81 -11.03 -22.86
CA ARG A 217 19.47 -9.61 -22.87
C ARG A 217 19.30 -9.04 -21.47
N VAL A 218 19.55 -7.74 -21.33
CA VAL A 218 19.20 -6.97 -20.13
C VAL A 218 18.25 -5.86 -20.56
N SER A 219 17.08 -5.82 -19.94
CA SER A 219 16.04 -4.84 -20.23
C SER A 219 16.20 -3.59 -19.39
N GLY A 220 15.50 -2.53 -19.82
CA GLY A 220 15.30 -1.32 -19.02
C GLY A 220 14.05 -1.37 -18.15
N LEU A 221 13.23 -2.42 -18.26
CA LEU A 221 11.95 -2.49 -17.55
C LEU A 221 12.15 -2.57 -16.02
N PRO A 222 11.20 -2.04 -15.23
CA PRO A 222 11.26 -2.10 -13.77
C PRO A 222 11.35 -3.51 -13.19
N SER A 223 10.95 -4.52 -13.94
CA SER A 223 11.03 -5.92 -13.53
C SER A 223 12.41 -6.55 -13.68
N GLN A 224 13.38 -5.88 -14.32
CA GLN A 224 14.67 -6.49 -14.65
C GLN A 224 15.90 -5.67 -14.21
N GLY A 225 15.68 -4.49 -13.61
CA GLY A 225 16.75 -3.83 -12.89
C GLY A 225 16.40 -2.47 -12.30
N ALA A 226 17.30 -1.99 -11.46
CA ALA A 226 17.22 -0.70 -10.81
C ALA A 226 18.59 -0.03 -10.72
N ILE A 227 18.57 1.30 -10.70
CA ILE A 227 19.74 2.15 -10.46
C ILE A 227 19.46 3.05 -9.25
N GLN A 228 20.43 3.12 -8.34
CA GLN A 228 20.23 3.85 -7.08
C GLN A 228 21.53 4.35 -6.47
N GLU A 229 21.43 5.34 -5.60
CA GLU A 229 22.54 5.83 -4.80
C GLU A 229 22.92 4.85 -3.67
N THR A 230 24.22 4.69 -3.45
CA THR A 230 24.76 3.89 -2.35
C THR A 230 24.85 4.75 -1.09
N GLY A 231 24.19 4.33 -0.01
CA GLY A 231 24.36 4.90 1.33
C GLY A 231 25.17 3.98 2.24
N ASN A 232 24.84 4.00 3.54
CA ASN A 232 25.29 2.93 4.43
C ASN A 232 24.62 1.58 4.05
N PHE A 233 25.09 0.47 4.63
CA PHE A 233 24.55 -0.87 4.29
C PHE A 233 23.02 -0.96 4.39
N ALA A 234 22.43 -0.45 5.47
CA ALA A 234 20.99 -0.49 5.71
C ALA A 234 20.23 0.41 4.73
N GLN A 235 20.75 1.60 4.43
CA GLN A 235 20.17 2.49 3.42
C GLN A 235 20.21 1.86 2.02
N THR A 236 21.34 1.28 1.61
CA THR A 236 21.46 0.60 0.33
C THR A 236 20.52 -0.60 0.23
N VAL A 237 20.45 -1.45 1.26
CA VAL A 237 19.48 -2.57 1.26
C VAL A 237 18.05 -2.04 1.23
N GLY A 238 17.77 -0.96 1.96
CA GLY A 238 16.44 -0.39 2.05
C GLY A 238 15.91 0.13 0.72
N VAL A 239 16.74 0.85 -0.04
CA VAL A 239 16.38 1.29 -1.40
C VAL A 239 16.34 0.10 -2.35
N MET A 240 17.28 -0.85 -2.27
CA MET A 240 17.23 -2.09 -3.07
C MET A 240 15.89 -2.82 -2.85
N ALA A 241 15.46 -2.92 -1.59
CA ALA A 241 14.21 -3.55 -1.22
C ALA A 241 13.01 -2.82 -1.82
N HIS A 242 12.98 -1.49 -1.76
CA HIS A 242 11.92 -0.66 -2.33
C HIS A 242 11.84 -0.84 -3.86
N GLU A 243 12.95 -0.67 -4.58
CA GLU A 243 12.97 -0.76 -6.05
C GLU A 243 12.61 -2.16 -6.55
N PHE A 244 13.05 -3.22 -5.85
CA PHE A 244 12.63 -4.59 -6.18
C PHE A 244 11.14 -4.83 -5.91
N GLY A 245 10.54 -4.09 -4.98
CA GLY A 245 9.09 -4.13 -4.74
C GLY A 245 8.29 -3.78 -5.99
N HIS A 246 8.76 -2.81 -6.79
CA HIS A 246 8.15 -2.48 -8.09
C HIS A 246 8.25 -3.63 -9.09
N SER A 247 9.34 -4.40 -9.05
CA SER A 247 9.54 -5.57 -9.89
C SER A 247 8.55 -6.69 -9.59
N LEU A 248 8.00 -6.72 -8.37
CA LEU A 248 6.90 -7.58 -7.93
C LEU A 248 5.51 -6.96 -8.14
N GLY A 249 5.44 -5.79 -8.78
CA GLY A 249 4.20 -5.10 -9.15
C GLY A 249 3.63 -4.18 -8.07
N LEU A 250 4.37 -3.89 -6.99
CA LEU A 250 3.92 -2.94 -5.97
C LEU A 250 4.08 -1.49 -6.46
N PRO A 251 3.06 -0.62 -6.27
CA PRO A 251 3.19 0.81 -6.55
C PRO A 251 3.87 1.53 -5.37
N ASP A 252 4.24 2.80 -5.60
CA ASP A 252 4.54 3.74 -4.53
C ASP A 252 3.28 4.07 -3.72
N PHE A 253 3.42 4.14 -2.40
CA PHE A 253 2.40 4.55 -1.45
C PHE A 253 2.77 5.86 -0.71
N PHE A 254 3.82 6.55 -1.13
CA PHE A 254 4.00 7.97 -0.84
C PHE A 254 3.51 8.78 -2.05
N ASP A 255 3.22 10.06 -1.83
CA ASP A 255 2.82 10.97 -2.90
C ASP A 255 4.03 11.27 -3.80
N THR A 256 3.93 11.01 -5.11
CA THR A 256 5.00 11.29 -6.08
C THR A 256 4.75 12.54 -6.92
N SER A 257 3.64 13.24 -6.71
CA SER A 257 3.18 14.33 -7.57
C SER A 257 4.15 15.52 -7.57
N PHE A 258 4.74 15.83 -6.41
CA PHE A 258 5.73 16.90 -6.25
C PHE A 258 7.01 16.68 -7.08
N LEU A 259 7.39 15.42 -7.35
CA LEU A 259 8.52 15.10 -8.23
C LEU A 259 8.20 15.50 -9.66
N LYS A 260 6.94 15.30 -10.07
CA LYS A 260 6.42 15.62 -11.40
C LYS A 260 6.16 17.12 -11.56
N ASN A 261 5.83 17.81 -10.47
CA ASN A 261 5.63 19.26 -10.42
C ASN A 261 6.36 19.90 -9.23
N PRO A 262 7.65 20.28 -9.39
CA PRO A 262 8.43 20.90 -8.32
C PRO A 262 7.91 22.26 -7.82
N THR A 263 6.94 22.85 -8.53
CA THR A 263 6.29 24.12 -8.18
C THR A 263 4.90 23.93 -7.56
N GLN A 264 4.53 22.69 -7.26
CA GLN A 264 3.27 22.34 -6.61
C GLN A 264 3.10 23.09 -5.29
N ASN A 265 1.85 23.39 -4.92
CA ASN A 265 1.55 23.98 -3.63
C ASN A 265 1.86 22.95 -2.54
N PRO A 266 2.67 23.27 -1.51
CA PRO A 266 2.97 22.32 -0.42
C PRO A 266 1.74 21.76 0.30
N ALA A 267 0.57 22.41 0.19
CA ALA A 267 -0.69 21.90 0.72
C ALA A 267 -1.32 20.78 -0.12
N GLU A 268 -0.77 20.47 -1.28
CA GLU A 268 -1.15 19.35 -2.15
C GLU A 268 -0.17 18.17 -1.97
N ASP A 269 0.92 18.35 -1.22
CA ASP A 269 1.84 17.28 -0.88
C ASP A 269 1.27 16.42 0.27
N SER A 270 1.70 15.15 0.35
CA SER A 270 1.52 14.33 1.54
C SER A 270 2.63 13.30 1.73
N ALA A 271 2.74 12.73 2.93
CA ALA A 271 3.63 11.60 3.18
C ALA A 271 3.09 10.28 2.60
N GLY A 272 1.86 10.26 2.06
CA GLY A 272 1.12 9.03 1.80
C GLY A 272 1.03 8.19 3.07
N ILE A 273 1.57 6.96 3.05
CA ILE A 273 1.60 6.09 4.25
C ILE A 273 2.80 6.35 5.19
N GLY A 274 3.66 7.32 4.89
CA GLY A 274 4.83 7.64 5.72
C GLY A 274 5.80 6.47 5.87
N CYS A 275 6.50 6.42 7.01
CA CYS A 275 7.47 5.39 7.38
C CYS A 275 6.82 4.06 7.82
N TRP A 276 5.48 3.94 7.77
CA TRP A 276 4.78 2.72 8.16
C TRP A 276 4.86 1.58 7.14
N GLY A 277 5.37 1.83 5.93
CA GLY A 277 5.58 0.79 4.93
C GLY A 277 6.78 1.07 4.04
N LEU A 278 7.44 -0.01 3.57
CA LEU A 278 8.57 0.08 2.64
C LEU A 278 8.25 0.85 1.35
N MET A 279 7.04 0.65 0.79
CA MET A 279 6.61 1.35 -0.42
C MET A 279 6.17 2.80 -0.15
N GLY A 280 6.18 3.26 1.10
CA GLY A 280 6.11 4.67 1.47
C GLY A 280 7.52 5.24 1.67
N TRP A 281 7.72 5.93 2.79
CA TRP A 281 9.02 6.48 3.20
C TRP A 281 9.92 5.48 3.97
N GLY A 282 9.49 4.23 4.05
CA GLY A 282 10.10 3.20 4.89
C GLY A 282 11.46 2.65 4.44
N ALA A 283 11.94 2.99 3.24
CA ALA A 283 13.22 2.51 2.70
C ALA A 283 14.41 2.88 3.61
N HIS A 284 14.38 4.04 4.26
CA HIS A 284 15.46 4.49 5.13
C HIS A 284 15.23 4.21 6.62
N GLY A 285 14.08 3.65 7.01
CA GLY A 285 13.76 3.42 8.41
C GLY A 285 13.34 4.71 9.14
N TRP A 286 12.90 4.54 10.38
CA TRP A 286 12.36 5.62 11.22
C TRP A 286 13.38 6.70 11.61
N ASP A 287 14.66 6.36 11.63
CA ASP A 287 15.77 7.28 11.92
C ASP A 287 16.45 7.84 10.64
N GLY A 288 15.93 7.47 9.46
CA GLY A 288 16.50 7.83 8.16
C GLY A 288 17.79 7.11 7.79
N MET A 289 18.25 6.14 8.58
CA MET A 289 19.52 5.43 8.34
C MET A 289 19.46 3.91 8.52
N SER A 290 18.45 3.38 9.19
CA SER A 290 18.40 1.99 9.66
C SER A 290 17.32 1.15 8.99
N GLY A 291 16.87 1.52 7.79
CA GLY A 291 15.90 0.76 6.97
C GLY A 291 16.39 -0.62 6.49
N PRO A 292 15.58 -1.37 5.72
CA PRO A 292 14.16 -1.11 5.44
C PRO A 292 13.28 -1.38 6.67
N VAL A 293 12.10 -0.74 6.70
CA VAL A 293 10.95 -1.15 7.52
C VAL A 293 10.15 -2.27 6.83
N ALA A 294 9.17 -2.85 7.53
CA ALA A 294 8.29 -3.86 6.96
C ALA A 294 7.42 -3.35 5.79
N PHE A 295 6.95 -4.27 4.94
CA PHE A 295 5.86 -3.97 4.02
C PHE A 295 4.57 -3.64 4.78
N SER A 296 3.69 -2.81 4.19
CA SER A 296 2.34 -2.62 4.72
C SER A 296 1.48 -3.88 4.49
N ALA A 297 0.41 -4.03 5.27
CA ALA A 297 -0.58 -5.09 5.05
C ALA A 297 -1.06 -5.19 3.59
N ARG A 298 -1.23 -4.04 2.92
CA ARG A 298 -1.67 -3.99 1.52
C ARG A 298 -0.62 -4.53 0.54
N SER A 299 0.67 -4.23 0.76
CA SER A 299 1.76 -4.81 -0.02
C SER A 299 1.82 -6.33 0.16
N LEU A 300 1.74 -6.80 1.41
CA LEU A 300 1.74 -8.24 1.71
C LEU A 300 0.53 -8.95 1.08
N GLU A 301 -0.66 -8.34 1.15
CA GLU A 301 -1.87 -8.86 0.52
C GLU A 301 -1.68 -9.03 -1.00
N GLN A 302 -1.12 -8.02 -1.69
CA GLN A 302 -0.92 -8.06 -3.14
C GLN A 302 -0.01 -9.21 -3.56
N LEU A 303 1.04 -9.44 -2.77
CA LEU A 303 2.08 -10.43 -3.05
C LEU A 303 1.67 -11.85 -2.62
N GLY A 304 0.59 -12.00 -1.86
CA GLY A 304 0.18 -13.30 -1.33
C GLY A 304 0.97 -13.70 -0.07
N TRP A 305 1.53 -12.73 0.66
CA TRP A 305 2.49 -12.93 1.74
C TRP A 305 1.91 -12.79 3.15
N ILE A 306 0.59 -12.68 3.29
CA ILE A 306 -0.07 -12.74 4.61
C ILE A 306 -0.18 -14.21 5.05
N GLY A 307 0.96 -14.76 5.48
CA GLY A 307 1.16 -16.21 5.51
C GLY A 307 1.38 -16.80 4.11
N ALA A 308 1.36 -18.13 3.99
CA ALA A 308 1.52 -18.76 2.68
C ALA A 308 0.26 -18.53 1.81
N LYS A 309 0.43 -17.90 0.64
CA LYS A 309 -0.67 -17.59 -0.31
C LYS A 309 -1.87 -16.91 0.37
N ASN A 310 -1.61 -15.95 1.25
CA ASN A 310 -2.62 -15.23 2.05
C ASN A 310 -3.49 -16.12 2.98
N GLU A 311 -3.04 -17.30 3.40
CA GLU A 311 -3.83 -18.17 4.30
C GLU A 311 -4.16 -17.53 5.66
N ARG A 312 -3.45 -16.46 6.06
CA ARG A 312 -3.71 -15.69 7.30
C ARG A 312 -4.36 -14.32 7.03
N LEU A 313 -4.87 -14.11 5.82
CA LEU A 313 -5.75 -12.99 5.51
C LEU A 313 -7.19 -13.42 5.81
N ILE A 314 -7.74 -12.92 6.91
CA ILE A 314 -9.04 -13.35 7.42
C ILE A 314 -10.11 -12.33 7.06
N LEU A 315 -11.08 -12.76 6.25
CA LEU A 315 -12.21 -11.93 5.87
C LEU A 315 -13.24 -11.85 7.00
N VAL A 316 -13.66 -10.64 7.37
CA VAL A 316 -14.64 -10.36 8.43
C VAL A 316 -15.89 -9.74 7.81
N GLU A 317 -16.87 -10.59 7.47
CA GLU A 317 -18.14 -10.21 6.82
C GLU A 317 -19.33 -10.15 7.78
N ARG A 318 -19.09 -10.41 9.07
CA ARG A 318 -20.11 -10.46 10.12
C ARG A 318 -19.57 -9.80 11.38
N ASP A 319 -20.48 -9.48 12.29
CA ASP A 319 -20.08 -9.05 13.62
C ASP A 319 -19.12 -10.06 14.24
N SER A 320 -18.03 -9.54 14.80
CA SER A 320 -17.04 -10.31 15.53
C SER A 320 -16.85 -9.68 16.89
N TRP A 321 -17.12 -10.44 17.93
CA TRP A 321 -16.95 -10.02 19.32
C TRP A 321 -15.64 -10.59 19.85
N ASP A 322 -14.87 -9.77 20.57
CA ASP A 322 -13.57 -10.15 21.13
C ASP A 322 -12.58 -10.69 20.07
N LEU A 323 -12.56 -10.07 18.89
CA LEU A 323 -11.61 -10.38 17.83
C LEU A 323 -10.19 -10.05 18.31
N ARG A 324 -9.31 -11.05 18.33
CA ARG A 324 -7.90 -10.89 18.72
C ARG A 324 -7.03 -10.65 17.49
N VAL A 325 -6.39 -9.49 17.44
CA VAL A 325 -5.42 -9.12 16.41
C VAL A 325 -4.03 -9.15 17.00
N ARG A 326 -3.17 -10.02 16.47
CA ARG A 326 -1.78 -10.19 16.91
C ARG A 326 -0.85 -9.97 15.73
N ASP A 327 0.41 -9.70 16.03
CA ASP A 327 1.46 -9.53 15.04
C ASP A 327 1.55 -10.74 14.10
N LEU A 328 1.51 -10.49 12.79
CA LEU A 328 1.52 -11.51 11.74
C LEU A 328 2.73 -12.44 11.85
N TYR A 329 3.91 -11.89 12.16
CA TYR A 329 5.17 -12.62 12.27
C TYR A 329 5.30 -13.37 13.61
N SER A 330 4.43 -13.07 14.58
CA SER A 330 4.27 -13.82 15.84
C SER A 330 3.14 -14.86 15.78
N GLY A 331 2.73 -15.26 14.57
CA GLY A 331 1.66 -16.24 14.35
C GLY A 331 0.25 -15.64 14.39
N GLY A 332 0.12 -14.32 14.29
CA GLY A 332 -1.14 -13.60 14.11
C GLY A 332 -1.66 -13.65 12.68
N ALA A 333 -2.62 -12.78 12.39
CA ALA A 333 -3.33 -12.69 11.12
C ALA A 333 -3.64 -11.22 10.81
N ILE A 334 -3.86 -10.91 9.54
CA ILE A 334 -4.40 -9.61 9.10
C ILE A 334 -5.87 -9.80 8.78
N TYR A 335 -6.72 -8.90 9.27
CA TYR A 335 -8.16 -8.99 9.06
C TYR A 335 -8.60 -8.01 8.00
N LYS A 336 -9.35 -8.49 7.01
CA LYS A 336 -9.92 -7.70 5.93
C LYS A 336 -11.40 -7.47 6.17
N ILE A 337 -11.81 -6.21 6.23
CA ILE A 337 -13.20 -5.82 6.48
C ILE A 337 -13.72 -5.08 5.24
N PRO A 338 -14.65 -5.66 4.47
CA PRO A 338 -15.24 -4.98 3.32
C PRO A 338 -16.05 -3.76 3.78
N LEU A 339 -15.88 -2.65 3.07
CA LEU A 339 -16.70 -1.44 3.22
C LEU A 339 -17.80 -1.43 2.13
N ARG A 340 -18.47 -0.28 1.98
CA ARG A 340 -19.56 -0.11 1.01
C ARG A 340 -19.04 -0.33 -0.41
N ALA A 341 -19.82 -1.06 -1.21
CA ALA A 341 -19.52 -1.22 -2.62
C ALA A 341 -19.95 0.02 -3.42
N GLU A 342 -19.15 0.40 -4.41
CA GLU A 342 -19.37 1.53 -5.29
C GLU A 342 -19.24 1.09 -6.75
N THR A 343 -20.02 1.70 -7.64
CA THR A 343 -19.79 1.59 -9.10
C THR A 343 -19.54 2.95 -9.72
N PRO A 344 -18.28 3.44 -9.73
CA PRO A 344 -17.92 4.64 -10.47
C PRO A 344 -18.04 4.36 -11.97
N ASN A 345 -19.07 4.91 -12.62
CA ASN A 345 -19.20 5.17 -14.06
C ASN A 345 -18.62 4.13 -15.04
N ASN A 346 -18.93 2.83 -14.92
CA ASN A 346 -18.73 1.81 -15.99
C ASN A 346 -19.36 0.44 -15.69
N ASN A 347 -20.31 0.35 -14.75
CA ASN A 347 -20.90 -0.93 -14.29
C ASN A 347 -19.88 -1.94 -13.72
N THR A 348 -18.67 -1.49 -13.33
CA THR A 348 -17.70 -2.28 -12.57
C THR A 348 -17.92 -2.07 -11.09
N LEU A 349 -18.00 -3.17 -10.33
CA LEU A 349 -18.14 -3.14 -8.89
C LEU A 349 -16.77 -3.06 -8.22
N TRP A 350 -16.59 -2.04 -7.38
CA TRP A 350 -15.44 -1.92 -6.50
C TRP A 350 -15.92 -1.94 -5.05
N THR A 351 -15.11 -2.54 -4.19
CA THR A 351 -15.38 -2.58 -2.76
C THR A 351 -14.12 -2.12 -2.06
N GLU A 352 -14.19 -0.95 -1.46
CA GLU A 352 -13.15 -0.49 -0.53
C GLU A 352 -13.15 -1.39 0.70
N TYR A 353 -12.05 -1.43 1.43
CA TYR A 353 -11.95 -2.26 2.61
C TYR A 353 -10.95 -1.68 3.60
N LEU A 354 -11.08 -2.13 4.86
CA LEU A 354 -10.06 -1.95 5.87
C LEU A 354 -9.18 -3.19 5.98
N LEU A 355 -7.89 -3.01 6.21
CA LEU A 355 -7.00 -4.05 6.73
C LEU A 355 -6.61 -3.70 8.16
N LEU A 356 -6.81 -4.63 9.08
CA LEU A 356 -6.39 -4.53 10.47
C LEU A 356 -5.06 -5.26 10.66
N GLU A 357 -4.00 -4.52 10.95
CA GLU A 357 -2.65 -5.02 11.17
C GLU A 357 -2.17 -4.59 12.57
N TYR A 358 -1.85 -5.54 13.43
CA TYR A 358 -1.20 -5.23 14.69
C TYR A 358 0.32 -5.38 14.54
N ARG A 359 1.09 -4.37 14.95
CA ARG A 359 2.55 -4.44 14.98
C ARG A 359 3.06 -4.46 16.41
N GLY A 360 3.74 -5.56 16.75
CA GLY A 360 4.47 -5.72 18.00
C GLY A 360 5.93 -5.29 17.88
N ARG A 361 6.68 -5.37 18.99
CA ARG A 361 8.10 -4.97 19.03
C ARG A 361 9.09 -6.10 18.74
N GLU A 362 8.62 -7.33 18.64
CA GLU A 362 9.49 -8.51 18.57
C GLU A 362 10.07 -8.75 17.17
N ASN A 363 9.43 -8.24 16.11
CA ASN A 363 9.92 -8.42 14.75
C ASN A 363 11.05 -7.43 14.42
N TYR A 364 12.14 -7.94 13.82
CA TYR A 364 13.29 -7.12 13.41
C TYR A 364 12.90 -5.91 12.52
N TYR A 365 11.91 -6.06 11.65
CA TYR A 365 11.46 -5.03 10.72
C TYR A 365 10.48 -4.01 11.32
N HIS A 366 10.11 -4.19 12.59
CA HIS A 366 9.42 -3.18 13.40
C HIS A 366 10.40 -2.37 14.28
N ARG A 367 11.72 -2.59 14.13
CA ARG A 367 12.73 -1.81 14.85
C ARG A 367 12.59 -0.32 14.52
N GLY A 368 12.70 0.51 15.55
CA GLY A 368 12.56 1.96 15.39
C GLY A 368 11.13 2.46 15.24
N GLU A 369 10.12 1.58 15.13
CA GLU A 369 8.72 2.01 15.15
C GLU A 369 8.41 2.77 16.45
N PRO A 370 7.64 3.87 16.35
CA PRO A 370 7.46 4.81 17.45
C PRO A 370 6.62 4.20 18.59
N ALA A 371 5.72 3.27 18.28
CA ALA A 371 4.96 2.50 19.24
C ALA A 371 4.45 1.17 18.63
N ALA A 372 4.01 0.26 19.50
CA ALA A 372 3.26 -0.93 19.09
C ALA A 372 1.76 -0.63 19.18
N GLY A 373 0.96 -1.22 18.29
CA GLY A 373 -0.48 -0.99 18.25
C GLY A 373 -1.13 -1.51 16.99
N LEU A 374 -2.43 -1.22 16.86
CA LEU A 374 -3.22 -1.56 15.69
C LEU A 374 -3.16 -0.43 14.66
N LEU A 375 -2.64 -0.76 13.47
CA LEU A 375 -2.76 0.03 12.25
C LEU A 375 -4.08 -0.36 11.54
N VAL A 376 -4.79 0.65 11.05
CA VAL A 376 -6.01 0.48 10.27
C VAL A 376 -5.78 1.09 8.89
N TRP A 377 -5.62 0.24 7.89
CA TRP A 377 -5.39 0.66 6.51
C TRP A 377 -6.71 0.77 5.77
N HIS A 378 -6.98 1.89 5.10
CA HIS A 378 -8.08 2.02 4.16
C HIS A 378 -7.58 1.84 2.73
N VAL A 379 -8.15 0.87 2.02
CA VAL A 379 -7.75 0.54 0.65
C VAL A 379 -8.86 0.88 -0.33
N ARG A 380 -8.47 1.56 -1.42
CA ARG A 380 -9.31 1.92 -2.57
C ARG A 380 -8.77 1.27 -3.86
N PRO A 381 -9.20 0.04 -4.19
CA PRO A 381 -8.65 -0.71 -5.33
C PRO A 381 -8.83 -0.05 -6.70
N GLN A 382 -9.78 0.88 -6.80
CA GLN A 382 -10.10 1.65 -8.01
C GLN A 382 -9.19 2.86 -8.23
N VAL A 383 -8.42 3.25 -7.21
CA VAL A 383 -7.40 4.30 -7.31
C VAL A 383 -6.08 3.63 -7.67
N PHE A 384 -5.21 4.30 -8.44
CA PHE A 384 -3.97 3.69 -8.92
C PHE A 384 -2.76 3.97 -8.00
N ASP A 385 -2.70 5.16 -7.41
CA ASP A 385 -1.55 5.69 -6.67
C ASP A 385 -2.01 6.52 -5.46
N ASN A 386 -1.05 7.19 -4.80
CA ASN A 386 -1.28 8.06 -3.65
C ASN A 386 -1.01 9.55 -3.97
N ASP A 387 -1.05 9.96 -5.25
CA ASP A 387 -0.73 11.32 -5.69
C ASP A 387 -1.88 12.33 -5.45
N ASP A 388 -3.08 11.88 -5.05
CA ASP A 388 -4.20 12.72 -4.60
C ASP A 388 -4.40 12.49 -3.11
N GLU A 389 -4.05 13.48 -2.29
CA GLU A 389 -4.09 13.40 -0.84
C GLU A 389 -5.52 13.22 -0.30
N ARG A 390 -6.53 13.66 -1.06
CA ARG A 390 -7.94 13.46 -0.72
C ARG A 390 -8.48 12.10 -1.15
N ARG A 391 -7.74 11.36 -1.99
CA ARG A 391 -8.19 10.10 -2.57
C ARG A 391 -7.01 9.17 -2.90
N LYS A 392 -6.37 8.65 -1.85
CA LYS A 392 -5.25 7.70 -1.94
C LYS A 392 -5.70 6.27 -2.27
N HIS A 393 -4.86 5.48 -2.95
CA HIS A 393 -5.01 4.03 -3.10
C HIS A 393 -4.94 3.32 -1.76
N LEU A 394 -3.94 3.68 -0.96
CA LEU A 394 -3.73 3.16 0.39
C LEU A 394 -3.57 4.33 1.35
N ASP A 395 -4.41 4.36 2.37
CA ASP A 395 -4.40 5.39 3.40
C ASP A 395 -4.24 4.75 4.78
N LEU A 396 -3.53 5.40 5.69
CA LEU A 396 -3.48 4.99 7.09
C LEU A 396 -4.52 5.82 7.85
N VAL A 397 -5.49 5.16 8.49
CA VAL A 397 -6.47 5.86 9.34
C VAL A 397 -5.80 6.21 10.66
N ALA A 398 -5.20 7.41 10.75
CA ALA A 398 -4.46 7.86 11.92
C ALA A 398 -5.36 8.08 13.15
N ALA A 399 -5.04 7.42 14.26
CA ALA A 399 -5.89 7.34 15.45
C ALA A 399 -6.05 8.68 16.20
N ASP A 400 -5.14 9.61 16.00
CA ASP A 400 -5.15 10.97 16.55
C ASP A 400 -6.15 11.92 15.87
N GLY A 401 -6.64 11.54 14.68
CA GLY A 401 -7.78 12.14 14.03
C GLY A 401 -7.45 13.22 13.00
N GLN A 402 -8.50 13.68 12.34
CA GLN A 402 -8.42 14.60 11.22
C GLN A 402 -8.79 16.03 11.62
N TYR A 403 -8.08 17.00 11.06
CA TYR A 403 -8.16 18.40 11.40
C TYR A 403 -8.15 19.27 10.14
N ALA A 404 -8.91 20.37 10.15
CA ALA A 404 -8.98 21.29 9.02
C ALA A 404 -7.78 22.26 8.95
N ASP A 405 -7.05 22.44 10.05
CA ASP A 405 -6.04 23.49 10.21
C ASP A 405 -4.60 23.00 10.34
N ALA A 406 -4.33 21.90 11.04
CA ALA A 406 -3.00 21.33 11.22
C ALA A 406 -3.10 19.91 11.80
N GLY A 407 -2.09 19.07 11.63
CA GLY A 407 -2.01 17.74 12.25
C GLY A 407 -1.93 17.82 13.78
N PHE A 408 -2.23 16.71 14.45
CA PHE A 408 -2.12 16.59 15.89
C PHE A 408 -0.66 16.82 16.36
N PRO A 409 -0.40 17.44 17.52
CA PRO A 409 -1.34 18.07 18.44
C PRO A 409 -1.62 19.55 18.12
N LEU A 410 -1.15 20.07 16.96
CA LEU A 410 -1.30 21.48 16.61
C LEU A 410 -2.72 21.82 16.15
N GLY A 411 -3.40 20.87 15.50
CA GLY A 411 -4.77 21.00 15.03
C GLY A 411 -5.76 21.33 16.13
N GLN A 412 -6.59 22.35 15.91
CA GLN A 412 -7.62 22.79 16.87
C GLN A 412 -9.03 22.60 16.33
N THR A 413 -9.18 22.47 15.01
CA THR A 413 -10.48 22.35 14.35
C THR A 413 -10.65 20.94 13.79
N ALA A 414 -11.17 20.04 14.63
CA ALA A 414 -11.47 18.67 14.20
C ALA A 414 -12.47 18.66 13.05
N ASP A 415 -12.14 17.94 11.98
CA ASP A 415 -12.99 17.75 10.81
C ASP A 415 -12.83 16.31 10.32
N ARG A 416 -13.74 15.43 10.74
CA ARG A 416 -13.69 13.99 10.44
C ARG A 416 -14.05 13.63 8.99
N PHE A 417 -14.44 14.60 8.16
CA PHE A 417 -14.92 14.34 6.79
C PHE A 417 -14.06 14.99 5.72
N ALA A 418 -13.51 16.18 5.99
CA ALA A 418 -12.68 16.93 5.07
C ALA A 418 -11.35 17.39 5.70
N GLY A 419 -11.11 17.04 6.96
CA GLY A 419 -9.84 17.26 7.62
C GLY A 419 -8.76 16.30 7.14
N ARG A 420 -7.59 16.48 7.72
CA ARG A 420 -6.34 15.83 7.36
C ARG A 420 -5.58 15.46 8.63
N ASP A 421 -4.77 14.42 8.56
CA ASP A 421 -3.89 14.01 9.66
C ASP A 421 -2.44 14.51 9.47
N ASN A 422 -1.53 14.06 10.32
CA ASN A 422 -0.12 14.43 10.28
C ASN A 422 0.59 14.00 8.99
N LEU A 423 0.22 12.86 8.40
CA LEU A 423 0.78 12.39 7.14
C LEU A 423 0.33 13.28 5.98
N ASP A 424 -0.93 13.74 6.03
CA ASP A 424 -1.53 14.65 5.04
C ASP A 424 -1.03 16.10 5.11
N PHE A 425 -0.46 16.51 6.25
CA PHE A 425 0.13 17.84 6.42
C PHE A 425 1.64 17.87 6.17
N TRP A 426 2.25 16.70 5.91
CA TRP A 426 3.65 16.64 5.51
C TRP A 426 3.84 17.22 4.11
N ALA A 427 4.97 17.90 3.90
CA ALA A 427 5.35 18.46 2.60
C ALA A 427 6.86 18.59 2.49
N HIS A 428 7.35 18.71 1.26
CA HIS A 428 8.77 18.98 0.95
C HIS A 428 9.22 20.33 1.51
N ASP A 429 8.30 21.29 1.56
CA ASP A 429 8.52 22.54 2.28
C ASP A 429 8.51 22.26 3.79
N ALA A 430 9.71 22.12 4.36
CA ALA A 430 9.89 21.87 5.78
C ALA A 430 9.31 22.98 6.68
N SER A 431 9.15 24.21 6.18
CA SER A 431 8.53 25.30 6.94
C SER A 431 7.01 25.12 6.98
N TYR A 432 6.39 24.73 5.86
CA TYR A 432 4.98 24.36 5.79
C TYR A 432 4.69 23.16 6.70
N ALA A 433 5.42 22.06 6.53
CA ALA A 433 5.22 20.84 7.30
C ALA A 433 5.34 21.12 8.80
N ARG A 434 6.40 21.82 9.24
CA ARG A 434 6.56 22.20 10.65
C ARG A 434 5.43 23.10 11.16
N ALA A 435 4.98 24.07 10.36
CA ALA A 435 3.91 24.98 10.75
C ALA A 435 2.55 24.27 10.85
N ARG A 436 2.35 23.17 10.12
CA ARG A 436 1.12 22.38 10.09
C ARG A 436 1.20 21.07 10.87
N GLY A 437 2.32 20.77 11.53
CA GLY A 437 2.50 19.53 12.28
C GLY A 437 2.72 18.30 11.39
N GLY A 438 2.96 18.48 10.10
CA GLY A 438 3.20 17.42 9.15
C GLY A 438 4.44 16.59 9.45
N ASN A 439 4.33 15.27 9.38
CA ASN A 439 5.42 14.33 9.64
C ASN A 439 5.31 13.05 8.79
N LEU A 440 6.30 12.15 8.90
CA LEU A 440 6.33 10.87 8.18
C LEU A 440 5.70 9.72 9.00
N GLY A 441 4.89 10.06 10.00
CA GLY A 441 4.28 9.13 10.96
C GLY A 441 4.88 9.26 12.36
N ASP A 442 4.10 8.89 13.38
CA ASP A 442 4.49 8.88 14.78
C ASP A 442 3.62 7.94 15.65
N ALA A 443 3.88 7.88 16.96
CA ALA A 443 3.19 6.96 17.86
C ALA A 443 1.68 7.23 18.00
N SER A 444 1.17 8.35 17.52
CA SER A 444 -0.23 8.74 17.63
C SER A 444 -1.09 8.30 16.44
N ASP A 445 -0.46 7.79 15.37
CA ASP A 445 -1.16 7.19 14.22
C ASP A 445 -1.90 5.89 14.57
N LEU A 446 -1.44 5.15 15.59
CA LEU A 446 -1.92 3.80 15.89
C LEU A 446 -2.99 3.74 16.99
N PHE A 447 -3.90 2.79 16.85
CA PHE A 447 -4.89 2.47 17.88
C PHE A 447 -4.22 1.61 18.96
N ASP A 448 -3.92 2.22 20.10
CA ASP A 448 -3.23 1.57 21.24
C ASP A 448 -4.16 0.74 22.15
N GLY A 449 -5.49 0.87 21.99
CA GLY A 449 -6.48 0.24 22.86
C GLY A 449 -6.56 0.85 24.28
N VAL A 450 -5.84 1.92 24.56
CA VAL A 450 -5.83 2.63 25.84
C VAL A 450 -6.38 4.05 25.66
N ARG A 451 -5.72 4.86 24.83
CA ARG A 451 -6.15 6.20 24.45
C ARG A 451 -7.14 6.14 23.28
N TYR A 452 -6.83 5.35 22.26
CA TYR A 452 -7.61 5.26 21.03
C TYR A 452 -8.31 3.90 20.99
N ARG A 453 -9.62 3.92 21.28
CA ARG A 453 -10.37 2.70 21.61
C ARG A 453 -11.56 2.39 20.70
N ARG A 454 -11.82 3.26 19.74
CA ARG A 454 -13.02 3.23 18.89
C ARG A 454 -12.74 3.94 17.57
N LEU A 455 -13.22 3.35 16.49
CA LEU A 455 -13.31 3.93 15.15
C LEU A 455 -14.73 3.65 14.62
N ALA A 456 -15.51 4.70 14.42
CA ALA A 456 -16.90 4.62 13.96
C ALA A 456 -17.26 5.86 13.13
N ILE A 457 -18.46 5.90 12.57
CA ILE A 457 -18.93 7.04 11.79
C ILE A 457 -18.87 8.37 12.57
N GLU A 458 -19.19 8.35 13.86
CA GLU A 458 -19.29 9.52 14.70
C GLU A 458 -17.96 9.98 15.32
N THR A 459 -16.91 9.15 15.24
CA THR A 459 -15.60 9.46 15.82
C THR A 459 -14.76 10.38 14.93
N ASN A 460 -13.61 10.83 15.45
CA ASN A 460 -12.54 11.45 14.68
C ASN A 460 -11.25 10.64 14.94
N PRO A 461 -10.68 9.96 13.94
CA PRO A 461 -11.13 9.87 12.56
C PRO A 461 -12.44 9.07 12.42
N SER A 462 -13.09 9.12 11.25
CA SER A 462 -14.34 8.42 10.96
C SER A 462 -14.12 7.20 10.07
N THR A 463 -14.96 6.17 10.21
CA THR A 463 -15.05 5.09 9.19
C THR A 463 -15.69 5.56 7.88
N LEU A 464 -16.23 6.78 7.85
CA LEU A 464 -16.68 7.43 6.63
C LEU A 464 -15.61 8.34 6.10
N ALA A 465 -15.05 7.98 4.95
CA ALA A 465 -14.10 8.83 4.26
C ALA A 465 -14.74 9.94 3.43
N THR A 466 -16.07 9.97 3.28
CA THR A 466 -16.79 11.07 2.63
C THR A 466 -18.08 11.40 3.40
N PRO A 467 -18.58 12.65 3.35
CA PRO A 467 -19.77 13.06 4.10
C PRO A 467 -21.08 12.44 3.58
N THR A 468 -21.07 11.73 2.44
CA THR A 468 -22.25 11.14 1.82
C THR A 468 -22.47 9.70 2.26
N LEU A 469 -22.95 9.53 3.50
CA LEU A 469 -23.58 8.27 3.90
C LEU A 469 -25.10 8.39 3.88
N SER A 470 -25.75 7.30 3.50
CA SER A 470 -27.17 7.11 3.73
C SER A 470 -27.52 7.34 5.20
N GLN A 471 -28.56 8.11 5.48
CA GLN A 471 -29.13 8.13 6.83
C GLN A 471 -29.77 6.80 7.22
N ALA A 472 -29.93 5.87 6.26
CA ALA A 472 -30.51 4.57 6.48
C ALA A 472 -29.48 3.49 6.87
N THR A 473 -28.25 3.85 7.25
CA THR A 473 -27.26 2.88 7.74
C THR A 473 -26.47 3.35 8.96
N THR A 474 -26.14 2.41 9.84
CA THR A 474 -25.34 2.65 11.05
C THR A 474 -23.84 2.83 10.78
N GLY A 475 -23.35 2.44 9.60
CA GLY A 475 -21.91 2.39 9.30
C GLY A 475 -21.17 1.27 10.02
N LEU A 476 -19.89 1.08 9.67
CA LEU A 476 -18.99 0.13 10.33
C LEU A 476 -18.56 0.70 11.69
N THR A 477 -18.40 -0.15 12.70
CA THR A 477 -17.83 0.25 13.99
C THR A 477 -16.78 -0.74 14.46
N LEU A 478 -15.58 -0.25 14.74
CA LEU A 478 -14.56 -0.94 15.52
C LEU A 478 -14.60 -0.35 16.93
N GLN A 479 -14.81 -1.16 17.96
CA GLN A 479 -15.01 -0.67 19.32
C GLN A 479 -14.43 -1.61 20.36
N ASN A 480 -14.45 -1.16 21.62
CA ASN A 480 -13.94 -1.93 22.76
C ASN A 480 -12.50 -2.41 22.56
N MET A 481 -11.72 -1.66 21.77
CA MET A 481 -10.31 -1.95 21.57
C MET A 481 -9.60 -1.85 22.92
N ARG A 482 -8.76 -2.84 23.20
CA ARG A 482 -7.98 -2.94 24.42
C ARG A 482 -6.75 -3.82 24.22
N PRO A 483 -5.64 -3.55 24.91
CA PRO A 483 -4.51 -4.46 24.91
C PRO A 483 -4.91 -5.88 25.34
N ASP A 484 -4.39 -6.89 24.65
CA ASP A 484 -4.60 -8.31 24.94
C ASP A 484 -3.29 -9.08 24.72
N GLY A 485 -2.48 -9.21 25.78
CA GLY A 485 -1.21 -9.92 25.72
C GLY A 485 -0.21 -9.29 24.74
N ASP A 486 0.16 -10.06 23.71
CA ASP A 486 1.03 -9.68 22.59
C ASP A 486 0.26 -9.01 21.43
N GLY A 487 -1.02 -8.68 21.62
CA GLY A 487 -1.89 -8.09 20.61
C GLY A 487 -2.92 -7.11 21.16
N LEU A 488 -4.00 -6.95 20.40
CA LEU A 488 -5.14 -6.10 20.72
C LEU A 488 -6.44 -6.88 20.46
N ALA A 489 -7.38 -6.77 21.40
CA ALA A 489 -8.72 -7.31 21.25
C ALA A 489 -9.72 -6.19 20.93
N LEU A 490 -10.63 -6.40 19.98
CA LEU A 490 -11.68 -5.46 19.60
C LEU A 490 -12.97 -6.16 19.19
N ASP A 491 -14.06 -5.38 19.16
CA ASP A 491 -15.30 -5.79 18.51
C ASP A 491 -15.39 -5.14 17.13
N VAL A 492 -15.78 -5.92 16.12
CA VAL A 492 -16.13 -5.46 14.77
C VAL A 492 -17.63 -5.58 14.63
N VAL A 493 -18.30 -4.46 14.39
CA VAL A 493 -19.75 -4.39 14.24
C VAL A 493 -20.07 -3.91 12.83
N MET A 494 -20.66 -4.78 12.02
CA MET A 494 -20.91 -4.54 10.61
C MET A 494 -22.06 -3.53 10.39
N PRO A 495 -22.05 -2.77 9.27
CA PRO A 495 -23.10 -1.83 8.95
C PRO A 495 -24.47 -2.51 8.87
N ARG A 496 -25.48 -1.87 9.47
CA ARG A 496 -26.87 -2.31 9.39
C ARG A 496 -27.72 -1.27 8.70
N TRP A 497 -28.69 -1.73 7.92
CA TRP A 497 -29.64 -0.90 7.20
C TRP A 497 -30.98 -0.86 7.93
N GLY A 498 -31.57 0.33 7.96
CA GLY A 498 -32.88 0.62 8.54
C GLY A 498 -33.16 2.13 8.47
N GLY A 499 -34.42 2.53 8.38
CA GLY A 499 -34.86 3.90 8.16
C GLY A 499 -35.30 4.16 6.73
N ILE A 500 -35.03 5.35 6.20
CA ILE A 500 -35.54 5.78 4.89
C ILE A 500 -34.37 6.12 3.95
N LEU A 501 -34.27 5.36 2.86
CA LEU A 501 -33.31 5.52 1.78
C LEU A 501 -33.91 6.43 0.71
N ARG A 502 -33.32 7.61 0.50
CA ARG A 502 -33.82 8.65 -0.43
C ARG A 502 -32.92 8.88 -1.64
N GLU A 503 -31.73 8.31 -1.60
CA GLU A 503 -30.63 8.45 -2.55
C GLU A 503 -30.36 7.13 -3.27
N GLU A 504 -29.36 7.11 -4.16
CA GLU A 504 -28.90 5.88 -4.79
C GLU A 504 -27.95 5.10 -3.87
N VAL A 505 -28.26 3.84 -3.66
CA VAL A 505 -27.47 2.91 -2.83
C VAL A 505 -27.18 1.64 -3.60
N HIS A 506 -25.94 1.19 -3.50
CA HIS A 506 -25.43 -0.01 -4.12
C HIS A 506 -25.13 -1.05 -3.05
N TRP A 507 -25.67 -2.25 -3.22
CA TRP A 507 -25.48 -3.39 -2.35
C TRP A 507 -24.76 -4.51 -3.07
N ALA A 508 -23.71 -5.03 -2.43
CA ALA A 508 -22.97 -6.20 -2.85
C ALA A 508 -22.45 -6.96 -1.64
N GLY A 509 -22.18 -8.26 -1.79
CA GLY A 509 -21.67 -9.10 -0.71
C GLY A 509 -22.72 -9.42 0.36
N GLU A 510 -22.33 -9.34 1.62
CA GLU A 510 -23.24 -9.52 2.77
C GLU A 510 -23.82 -8.17 3.22
N VAL A 511 -25.14 -8.07 3.28
CA VAL A 511 -25.89 -6.87 3.70
C VAL A 511 -26.79 -7.22 4.88
N LEU A 512 -26.73 -6.44 5.95
CA LEU A 512 -27.57 -6.64 7.14
C LEU A 512 -28.68 -5.57 7.19
N ILE A 513 -29.92 -5.99 7.38
CA ILE A 513 -31.07 -5.15 7.68
C ILE A 513 -31.54 -5.51 9.10
N ASP A 514 -31.62 -4.53 9.99
CA ASP A 514 -31.97 -4.77 11.40
C ASP A 514 -33.13 -3.92 11.92
N GLY A 515 -33.71 -3.11 11.06
CA GLY A 515 -34.96 -2.45 11.29
C GLY A 515 -35.63 -2.10 9.98
N ASP A 516 -36.85 -1.59 10.05
CA ASP A 516 -37.62 -1.31 8.84
C ASP A 516 -36.85 -0.44 7.88
N LEU A 517 -36.73 -0.87 6.63
CA LEU A 517 -36.07 -0.11 5.57
C LEU A 517 -37.08 0.29 4.52
N THR A 518 -37.17 1.58 4.24
CA THR A 518 -38.02 2.13 3.19
C THR A 518 -37.18 2.75 2.09
N VAL A 519 -37.24 2.19 0.88
CA VAL A 519 -36.77 2.86 -0.34
C VAL A 519 -37.84 3.86 -0.74
N ALA A 520 -37.61 5.15 -0.45
CA ALA A 520 -38.55 6.22 -0.74
C ALA A 520 -38.78 6.38 -2.26
N PRO A 521 -39.86 7.06 -2.72
CA PRO A 521 -40.11 7.27 -4.15
C PRO A 521 -38.94 7.89 -4.94
N THR A 522 -38.09 8.69 -4.29
CA THR A 522 -36.89 9.30 -4.89
C THR A 522 -35.64 8.42 -4.78
N GLY A 523 -35.67 7.40 -3.93
CA GLY A 523 -34.54 6.52 -3.65
C GLY A 523 -34.39 5.45 -4.72
N ARG A 524 -33.15 4.96 -4.87
CA ARG A 524 -32.80 3.91 -5.83
C ARG A 524 -31.91 2.87 -5.17
N LEU A 525 -32.43 1.66 -5.02
CA LEU A 525 -31.68 0.54 -4.46
C LEU A 525 -31.21 -0.39 -5.59
N VAL A 526 -29.90 -0.43 -5.81
CA VAL A 526 -29.25 -1.32 -6.77
C VAL A 526 -28.59 -2.47 -6.02
N VAL A 527 -29.05 -3.68 -6.27
CA VAL A 527 -28.50 -4.91 -5.68
C VAL A 527 -27.75 -5.69 -6.75
N PHE A 528 -26.46 -5.91 -6.53
CA PHE A 528 -25.68 -6.74 -7.43
C PHE A 528 -25.99 -8.22 -7.23
N ARG A 529 -25.90 -9.00 -8.31
CA ARG A 529 -26.00 -10.47 -8.20
C ARG A 529 -24.98 -11.00 -7.20
N ASN A 530 -25.31 -12.14 -6.57
CA ASN A 530 -24.51 -12.80 -5.54
C ASN A 530 -24.49 -12.08 -4.18
N THR A 531 -25.36 -11.08 -4.00
CA THR A 531 -25.59 -10.43 -2.70
C THR A 531 -26.43 -11.31 -1.78
N GLN A 532 -25.98 -11.49 -0.54
CA GLN A 532 -26.77 -12.07 0.55
C GLN A 532 -27.30 -10.94 1.44
N ILE A 533 -28.61 -10.72 1.41
CA ILE A 533 -29.30 -9.79 2.29
C ILE A 533 -29.84 -10.58 3.48
N ARG A 534 -29.36 -10.25 4.68
CA ARG A 534 -29.77 -10.83 5.95
C ARG A 534 -30.67 -9.87 6.69
N VAL A 535 -31.92 -10.27 6.90
CA VAL A 535 -32.95 -9.45 7.53
C VAL A 535 -33.21 -9.99 8.94
N ALA A 536 -33.06 -9.15 9.96
CA ALA A 536 -33.37 -9.52 11.33
C ALA A 536 -34.85 -9.93 11.47
N GLY A 537 -35.15 -10.90 12.33
CA GLY A 537 -36.54 -11.25 12.63
C GLY A 537 -37.26 -10.14 13.39
N SER A 538 -36.54 -9.45 14.29
CA SER A 538 -37.05 -8.38 15.13
C SER A 538 -36.69 -6.99 14.59
N ASP A 539 -37.65 -6.07 14.59
CA ASP A 539 -37.40 -4.67 14.24
C ASP A 539 -36.75 -3.90 15.40
N ARG A 540 -35.50 -3.46 15.22
CA ARG A 540 -34.81 -2.59 16.19
C ARG A 540 -35.45 -1.21 16.30
N LEU A 541 -36.06 -0.69 15.22
CA LEU A 541 -36.65 0.65 15.20
C LEU A 541 -38.03 0.69 15.85
N GLN A 542 -38.72 -0.46 15.94
CA GLN A 542 -40.07 -0.62 16.46
C GLN A 542 -41.09 0.28 15.75
N THR A 543 -41.01 0.32 14.42
CA THR A 543 -41.82 1.16 13.52
C THR A 543 -42.64 0.32 12.53
N GLY A 544 -43.09 0.90 11.42
CA GLY A 544 -43.68 0.14 10.32
C GLY A 544 -45.09 -0.40 10.57
N LEU A 545 -45.50 -1.36 9.74
CA LEU A 545 -46.80 -2.03 9.83
C LEU A 545 -46.80 -3.06 10.96
N ASN A 546 -45.65 -3.68 11.23
CA ASN A 546 -45.41 -4.61 12.31
C ASN A 546 -44.21 -4.16 13.16
N PRO A 547 -44.44 -3.49 14.30
CA PRO A 547 -43.37 -2.97 15.15
C PRO A 547 -42.53 -4.04 15.85
N GLU A 548 -42.89 -5.32 15.72
CA GLU A 548 -42.10 -6.43 16.25
C GLU A 548 -41.22 -7.09 15.19
N ARG A 549 -41.40 -6.81 13.89
CA ARG A 549 -40.74 -7.54 12.81
C ARG A 549 -40.23 -6.63 11.71
N THR A 550 -39.01 -6.87 11.26
CA THR A 550 -38.39 -6.07 10.20
C THR A 550 -39.12 -6.17 8.87
N GLU A 551 -39.33 -5.01 8.25
CA GLU A 551 -39.98 -4.84 6.95
C GLU A 551 -39.06 -4.18 5.93
N LEU A 552 -39.16 -4.58 4.66
CA LEU A 552 -38.53 -3.86 3.54
C LEU A 552 -39.62 -3.28 2.63
N HIS A 553 -39.78 -1.97 2.64
CA HIS A 553 -40.75 -1.23 1.82
C HIS A 553 -40.08 -0.65 0.59
N ILE A 554 -40.60 -0.98 -0.60
CA ILE A 554 -40.09 -0.51 -1.88
C ILE A 554 -41.11 0.43 -2.54
N HIS A 555 -40.85 1.74 -2.45
CA HIS A 555 -41.62 2.77 -3.16
C HIS A 555 -40.86 3.42 -4.31
N GLY A 556 -39.52 3.43 -4.25
CA GLY A 556 -38.62 3.94 -5.30
C GLY A 556 -38.14 2.87 -6.27
N ASP A 557 -37.01 3.15 -6.91
CA ASP A 557 -36.38 2.22 -7.85
C ASP A 557 -35.74 1.04 -7.10
N PHE A 558 -35.93 -0.17 -7.62
CA PHE A 558 -35.29 -1.38 -7.12
C PHE A 558 -34.80 -2.25 -8.26
N VAL A 559 -33.48 -2.38 -8.35
CA VAL A 559 -32.79 -2.96 -9.51
C VAL A 559 -31.88 -4.08 -9.04
N ILE A 560 -32.10 -5.30 -9.53
CA ILE A 560 -31.16 -6.41 -9.39
C ILE A 560 -30.39 -6.59 -10.70
N ARG A 561 -29.06 -6.42 -10.69
CA ARG A 561 -28.23 -6.49 -11.91
C ARG A 561 -26.89 -7.21 -11.71
N SER A 562 -26.31 -7.66 -12.80
CA SER A 562 -24.91 -8.13 -12.81
C SER A 562 -23.96 -6.93 -12.93
N ALA A 563 -22.82 -6.99 -12.25
CA ALA A 563 -21.67 -6.13 -12.51
C ALA A 563 -20.59 -6.90 -13.26
N ALA A 564 -19.76 -6.19 -14.02
CA ALA A 564 -18.43 -6.71 -14.31
C ALA A 564 -17.66 -6.70 -12.97
N ILE A 565 -17.31 -7.87 -12.46
CA ILE A 565 -16.46 -7.98 -11.27
C ILE A 565 -15.04 -7.77 -11.80
N SER A 566 -14.38 -6.70 -11.36
CA SER A 566 -12.95 -6.51 -11.64
C SER A 566 -12.20 -7.73 -11.13
N GLN A 567 -11.28 -8.30 -11.91
CA GLN A 567 -10.43 -9.43 -11.49
C GLN A 567 -9.54 -9.08 -10.27
N ILE A 568 -9.49 -7.81 -9.86
CA ILE A 568 -8.82 -7.33 -8.63
C ILE A 568 -9.72 -7.49 -7.39
N ALA A 569 -11.01 -7.82 -7.56
CA ALA A 569 -11.98 -8.00 -6.48
C ALA A 569 -12.23 -9.49 -6.14
N ASN A 570 -11.17 -10.28 -5.98
CA ASN A 570 -11.26 -11.67 -5.48
C ASN A 570 -11.66 -11.78 -3.99
N THR A 571 -12.26 -10.74 -3.41
CA THR A 571 -12.49 -10.66 -1.95
C THR A 571 -13.90 -10.97 -1.49
N LEU A 572 -14.86 -11.14 -2.40
CA LEU A 572 -16.19 -11.55 -2.02
C LEU A 572 -16.29 -13.04 -2.29
N HIS A 573 -16.69 -13.83 -1.29
CA HIS A 573 -17.17 -15.18 -1.54
C HIS A 573 -18.34 -15.05 -2.51
N ILE A 574 -18.10 -15.32 -3.79
CA ILE A 574 -19.14 -15.32 -4.82
C ILE A 574 -19.99 -16.55 -4.53
N HIS A 575 -21.02 -16.34 -3.71
CA HIS A 575 -22.10 -17.28 -3.48
C HIS A 575 -22.86 -17.54 -4.80
N PRO A 576 -23.61 -18.66 -4.92
CA PRO A 576 -24.29 -19.06 -6.16
C PRO A 576 -25.04 -17.90 -6.81
N ASP A 577 -25.18 -17.93 -8.15
CA ASP A 577 -25.70 -16.91 -9.11
C ASP A 577 -27.04 -16.20 -8.77
N THR A 578 -27.59 -16.43 -7.57
CA THR A 578 -28.83 -15.93 -7.03
C THR A 578 -28.59 -14.94 -5.89
N THR A 579 -29.13 -13.73 -6.00
CA THR A 579 -29.34 -12.83 -4.85
C THR A 579 -30.35 -13.44 -3.89
N ARG A 580 -30.07 -13.44 -2.58
CA ARG A 580 -30.94 -14.06 -1.57
C ARG A 580 -31.29 -13.10 -0.45
N PHE A 581 -32.58 -13.08 -0.07
CA PHE A 581 -33.05 -12.49 1.18
C PHE A 581 -33.26 -13.62 2.18
N LEU A 582 -32.53 -13.58 3.28
CA LEU A 582 -32.47 -14.62 4.31
C LEU A 582 -32.77 -13.99 5.67
N ALA A 583 -33.32 -14.78 6.60
CA ALA A 583 -33.33 -14.37 8.00
C ALA A 583 -31.87 -14.24 8.50
N ALA A 584 -31.57 -13.19 9.25
CA ALA A 584 -30.23 -12.96 9.80
C ALA A 584 -29.83 -14.08 10.77
N VAL A 585 -30.79 -14.54 11.57
CA VAL A 585 -30.66 -15.73 12.43
C VAL A 585 -31.52 -16.87 11.85
N PRO A 586 -30.96 -18.07 11.62
CA PRO A 586 -31.74 -19.21 11.13
C PRO A 586 -32.94 -19.52 12.04
N GLY A 587 -34.13 -19.59 11.44
CA GLY A 587 -35.39 -19.90 12.14
C GLY A 587 -36.20 -18.67 12.56
N GLU A 588 -35.62 -17.47 12.51
CA GLU A 588 -36.39 -16.23 12.68
C GLU A 588 -37.26 -15.93 11.46
N GLN A 589 -38.32 -15.15 11.68
CA GLN A 589 -39.22 -14.68 10.64
C GLN A 589 -39.30 -13.16 10.66
N TRP A 590 -38.90 -12.54 9.56
CA TRP A 590 -39.15 -11.14 9.25
C TRP A 590 -40.51 -11.01 8.53
N ALA A 591 -41.07 -9.80 8.45
CA ALA A 591 -42.43 -9.60 7.97
C ALA A 591 -42.57 -9.75 6.45
N GLY A 592 -41.55 -9.35 5.68
CA GLY A 592 -41.50 -9.53 4.23
C GLY A 592 -41.05 -8.29 3.47
N ILE A 593 -41.07 -8.38 2.14
CA ILE A 593 -40.84 -7.26 1.22
C ILE A 593 -42.19 -6.75 0.72
N PHE A 594 -42.47 -5.48 0.96
CA PHE A 594 -43.70 -4.82 0.54
C PHE A 594 -43.39 -3.91 -0.65
N ILE A 595 -43.87 -4.29 -1.83
CA ILE A 595 -43.59 -3.58 -3.07
C ILE A 595 -44.81 -2.72 -3.44
N ALA A 596 -44.65 -1.40 -3.36
CA ALA A 596 -45.66 -0.41 -3.69
C ALA A 596 -45.01 0.80 -4.41
N PRO A 597 -44.50 0.60 -5.65
CA PRO A 597 -43.70 1.59 -6.37
C PRO A 597 -44.54 2.83 -6.74
N SER A 598 -43.88 3.98 -6.78
CA SER A 598 -44.49 5.21 -7.32
C SER A 598 -44.69 5.10 -8.84
N GLN A 599 -45.49 6.01 -9.42
CA GLN A 599 -45.79 5.99 -10.87
C GLN A 599 -44.54 6.10 -11.76
N THR A 600 -43.45 6.64 -11.23
CA THR A 600 -42.20 6.87 -11.96
C THR A 600 -41.10 5.88 -11.60
N SER A 601 -41.36 4.93 -10.70
CA SER A 601 -40.33 4.01 -10.20
C SER A 601 -40.11 2.81 -11.11
N GLU A 602 -38.86 2.40 -11.22
CA GLU A 602 -38.44 1.25 -12.02
C GLU A 602 -38.14 0.03 -11.12
N LEU A 603 -38.77 -1.10 -11.42
CA LEU A 603 -38.45 -2.39 -10.80
C LEU A 603 -37.82 -3.30 -11.86
N THR A 604 -36.54 -3.63 -11.70
CA THR A 604 -35.81 -4.46 -12.65
C THR A 604 -35.30 -5.72 -11.96
N PHE A 605 -35.74 -6.88 -12.44
CA PHE A 605 -35.31 -8.19 -11.97
C PHE A 605 -34.75 -9.01 -13.14
N PRO A 606 -33.75 -9.87 -12.90
CA PRO A 606 -33.10 -10.69 -13.92
C PRO A 606 -33.98 -11.79 -14.53
#